data_AF-A0A9D4IBR6-F1
#
_entry.id   AF-A0A9D4IBR6-F1
#
_cell.length_a   1.000
_cell.length_b   1.000
_cell.length_c   1.000
_cell.angle_alpha   90.00
_cell.angle_beta   90.00
_cell.angle_gamma   90.00
#
_symmetry.space_group_name_H-M   'P 1'
#
loop_
_entity.id
_entity.type
_entity.pdbx_description
1 polymer ?
#
loop_
_entity_poly.entity_id
_entity_poly.type
_entity_poly.pdbx_seq_one_letter_code
_entity_poly.pdbx_strand_id
1 'polypeptide(L)'
;MLALYLKFVVPDPCAGIGGCLAIWCEGQYTPPGECCPVCPCYYKGSVYKSGDHFMDDCNNCTCGFSGDVACTEKACGGSGR
;
A
#
# COMPACT_ATOMS: atom_id res chain seq x y z
N MET A 1 -25.60 -7.56 35.39
CA MET A 1 -24.56 -6.87 34.60
C MET A 1 -23.68 -7.92 33.91
N LEU A 2 -24.20 -8.60 32.88
CA LEU A 2 -23.44 -9.62 32.12
C LEU A 2 -23.49 -9.24 30.63
N ALA A 3 -22.67 -8.28 30.17
CA ALA A 3 -22.42 -8.04 28.75
C ALA A 3 -21.36 -6.94 28.51
N LEU A 4 -20.11 -7.09 28.96
CA LEU A 4 -19.05 -6.12 28.58
C LEU A 4 -17.67 -6.72 28.27
N TYR A 5 -17.49 -8.06 28.32
CA TYR A 5 -16.18 -8.70 28.07
C TYR A 5 -16.22 -9.81 27.02
N LEU A 6 -17.08 -9.70 25.99
CA LEU A 6 -16.69 -10.26 24.69
C LEU A 6 -15.56 -9.37 24.18
N LYS A 7 -14.35 -9.66 24.68
CA LYS A 7 -13.11 -9.20 24.05
C LYS A 7 -13.29 -9.53 22.58
N PHE A 8 -13.44 -8.51 21.75
CA PHE A 8 -13.28 -8.67 20.32
C PHE A 8 -11.88 -9.26 20.17
N VAL A 9 -11.78 -10.57 20.02
CA VAL A 9 -10.56 -11.20 19.53
C VAL A 9 -10.48 -10.65 18.12
N VAL A 10 -9.75 -9.54 17.96
CA VAL A 10 -9.35 -9.09 16.64
C VAL A 10 -8.51 -10.26 16.14
N PRO A 11 -8.99 -11.03 15.15
CA PRO A 11 -8.27 -12.21 14.70
C PRO A 11 -6.87 -11.74 14.34
N ASP A 12 -5.85 -12.42 14.87
CA ASP A 12 -4.47 -12.11 14.56
C ASP A 12 -4.36 -12.07 13.03
N PRO A 13 -4.08 -10.91 12.41
CA PRO A 13 -4.04 -10.79 10.96
C PRO A 13 -2.92 -11.64 10.35
N CYS A 14 -2.00 -12.15 11.17
CA CYS A 14 -0.90 -13.03 10.78
C CYS A 14 -1.21 -14.52 10.93
N ALA A 15 -2.38 -14.92 11.44
CA ALA A 15 -2.72 -16.32 11.62
C ALA A 15 -2.71 -17.07 10.27
N GLY A 16 -1.75 -17.99 10.10
CA GLY A 16 -1.61 -18.81 8.89
C GLY A 16 -0.69 -18.23 7.81
N ILE A 17 -0.06 -17.07 8.04
CA ILE A 17 0.97 -16.54 7.15
C ILE A 17 2.30 -17.22 7.49
N GLY A 18 2.88 -17.95 6.54
CA GLY A 18 4.17 -18.63 6.67
C GLY A 18 5.40 -17.70 6.61
N GLY A 19 5.17 -16.39 6.51
CA GLY A 19 6.18 -15.33 6.42
C GLY A 19 5.73 -14.19 5.51
N CYS A 20 6.31 -13.01 5.71
CA CYS A 20 6.07 -11.84 4.87
C CYS A 20 7.13 -11.73 3.76
N LEU A 21 6.79 -11.01 2.69
CA LEU A 21 7.77 -10.67 1.65
C LEU A 21 8.88 -9.78 2.23
N ALA A 22 10.12 -10.08 1.90
CA ALA A 22 11.24 -9.19 2.17
C ALA A 22 11.19 -7.98 1.23
N ILE A 23 10.82 -6.82 1.78
CA ILE A 23 10.85 -5.52 1.11
C ILE A 23 12.14 -4.77 1.46
N TRP A 24 12.59 -3.89 0.57
CA TRP A 24 13.92 -3.26 0.65
C TRP A 24 13.82 -1.74 0.48
N CYS A 25 12.99 -1.09 1.29
CA CYS A 25 12.80 0.36 1.28
C CYS A 25 13.14 1.00 2.62
N GLU A 26 13.49 2.28 2.56
CA GLU A 26 13.60 3.13 3.74
C GLU A 26 12.20 3.49 4.26
N GLY A 27 11.96 3.32 5.56
CA GLY A 27 10.70 3.74 6.19
C GLY A 27 9.52 2.77 6.06
N GLN A 28 9.78 1.46 5.97
CA GLN A 28 8.73 0.43 6.04
C GLN A 28 7.83 0.59 7.27
N TYR A 29 6.54 0.28 7.12
CA TYR A 29 5.56 0.29 8.22
C TYR A 29 4.50 -0.79 8.02
N THR A 30 3.80 -1.17 9.09
CA THR A 30 2.70 -2.14 9.03
C THR A 30 1.37 -1.40 9.24
N PRO A 31 0.46 -1.36 8.24
CA PRO A 31 -0.84 -0.72 8.40
C PRO A 31 -1.71 -1.40 9.47
N PRO A 32 -2.62 -0.67 10.14
CA PRO A 32 -3.53 -1.27 11.12
C PRO A 32 -4.38 -2.39 10.51
N GLY A 33 -4.34 -3.58 11.12
CA GLY A 33 -5.09 -4.75 10.65
C GLY A 33 -4.43 -5.52 9.50
N GLU A 34 -3.28 -5.06 9.00
CA GLU A 34 -2.45 -5.84 8.08
C GLU A 34 -1.34 -6.58 8.85
N CYS A 35 -0.94 -7.75 8.36
CA CYS A 35 0.12 -8.53 8.98
C CYS A 35 1.52 -8.06 8.56
N CYS A 36 1.69 -7.76 7.28
CA CYS A 36 3.00 -7.59 6.69
C CYS A 36 3.37 -6.12 6.52
N PRO A 37 4.67 -5.79 6.64
CA PRO A 37 5.13 -4.44 6.38
C PRO A 37 4.98 -4.11 4.89
N VAL A 38 4.76 -2.83 4.60
CA VAL A 38 4.67 -2.26 3.26
C VAL A 38 5.68 -1.11 3.12
N CYS A 39 6.03 -0.80 1.87
CA CYS A 39 6.82 0.40 1.57
C CYS A 39 5.91 1.59 1.27
N PRO A 40 6.18 2.77 1.86
CA PRO A 40 5.56 4.01 1.42
C PRO A 40 6.21 4.50 0.12
N CYS A 41 5.39 4.76 -0.90
CA CYS A 41 5.79 5.56 -2.06
C CYS A 41 5.22 6.96 -1.92
N TYR A 42 6.09 7.97 -1.91
CA TYR A 42 5.70 9.38 -1.91
C TYR A 42 5.62 9.88 -3.35
N TYR A 43 4.42 10.23 -3.81
CA TYR A 43 4.21 10.66 -5.18
C TYR A 43 3.23 11.82 -5.26
N LYS A 44 3.69 12.96 -5.79
CA LYS A 44 2.92 14.20 -5.97
C LYS A 44 2.12 14.65 -4.72
N GLY A 45 2.70 14.45 -3.54
CA GLY A 45 2.08 14.83 -2.26
C GLY A 45 1.16 13.77 -1.65
N SER A 46 0.94 12.65 -2.35
CA SER A 46 0.20 11.49 -1.86
C SER A 46 1.16 10.39 -1.38
N VAL A 47 0.66 9.52 -0.50
CA VAL A 47 1.37 8.33 -0.03
C VAL A 47 0.61 7.10 -0.50
N TYR A 48 1.31 6.20 -1.18
CA TYR A 48 0.81 4.91 -1.65
C TYR A 48 1.57 3.78 -0.96
N LYS A 49 0.94 2.62 -0.77
CA LYS A 49 1.63 1.43 -0.24
C LYS A 49 2.12 0.54 -1.37
N SER A 50 3.18 -0.23 -1.12
CA SER A 50 3.72 -1.19 -2.07
C SER A 50 2.64 -2.13 -2.62
N GLY A 51 2.55 -2.23 -3.95
CA GLY A 51 1.51 -2.96 -4.67
C GLY A 51 0.32 -2.10 -5.09
N ASP A 52 0.19 -0.86 -4.62
CA ASP A 52 -0.86 0.03 -5.07
C ASP A 52 -0.67 0.40 -6.56
N HIS A 53 -1.80 0.45 -7.27
CA HIS A 53 -1.89 0.97 -8.63
C HIS A 53 -2.74 2.24 -8.64
N PHE A 54 -2.28 3.27 -9.33
CA PHE A 54 -2.98 4.54 -9.42
C PHE A 54 -2.74 5.20 -10.79
N MET A 55 -3.56 6.17 -11.14
CA MET A 55 -3.43 6.92 -12.37
C MET A 55 -2.75 8.26 -12.12
N ASP A 56 -1.80 8.61 -12.97
CA ASP A 56 -1.30 9.98 -13.14
C ASP A 56 -1.67 10.47 -14.54
N ASP A 57 -2.75 11.24 -14.63
CA ASP A 57 -3.40 11.59 -15.90
C ASP A 57 -3.78 10.32 -16.70
N CYS A 58 -3.19 10.10 -17.87
CA CYS A 58 -3.40 8.90 -18.68
C CYS A 58 -2.41 7.76 -18.39
N ASN A 59 -1.45 7.99 -17.49
CA ASN A 59 -0.42 7.03 -17.14
C ASN A 59 -0.84 6.14 -15.99
N ASN A 60 -0.53 4.85 -16.11
CA ASN A 60 -0.73 3.89 -15.03
C ASN A 60 0.56 3.78 -14.22
N CYS A 61 0.45 4.01 -12.92
CA CYS A 61 1.54 4.02 -11.97
C CYS A 61 1.37 2.88 -10.96
N THR A 62 2.50 2.33 -10.52
CA THR A 62 2.57 1.28 -9.51
C THR A 62 3.59 1.66 -8.45
N CYS A 63 3.22 1.52 -7.17
CA CYS A 63 4.16 1.64 -6.06
C CYS A 63 4.91 0.31 -5.87
N GLY A 64 6.23 0.34 -6.03
CA GLY A 64 7.11 -0.83 -5.92
C GLY A 64 7.39 -1.26 -4.47
N PHE A 65 7.90 -2.48 -4.32
CA PHE A 65 8.32 -3.04 -3.03
C PHE A 65 9.66 -2.47 -2.51
N SER A 66 10.28 -1.56 -3.25
CA SER A 66 11.44 -0.76 -2.85
C SER A 66 11.09 0.71 -2.56
N GLY A 67 9.80 1.07 -2.59
CA GLY A 67 9.33 2.44 -2.32
C GLY A 67 9.42 3.41 -3.49
N ASP A 68 9.83 2.92 -4.67
CA ASP A 68 9.83 3.68 -5.93
C ASP A 68 8.48 3.59 -6.65
N VAL A 69 8.18 4.61 -7.44
CA VAL A 69 6.99 4.62 -8.31
C VAL A 69 7.42 4.43 -9.75
N ALA A 70 6.83 3.43 -10.41
CA ALA A 70 6.96 3.20 -11.83
C ALA A 70 5.65 3.58 -12.54
N CYS A 71 5.72 4.51 -13.49
CA CYS A 71 4.59 4.92 -14.32
C CYS A 71 4.83 4.55 -15.79
N THR A 72 3.75 4.32 -16.55
CA THR A 72 3.85 4.32 -18.01
C THR A 72 4.25 5.71 -18.53
N GLU A 73 4.81 5.77 -19.74
CA GLU A 73 5.23 7.01 -20.39
C GLU A 73 4.38 7.31 -21.64
N LYS A 74 3.06 7.37 -21.46
CA LYS A 74 2.13 7.76 -22.51
C LYS A 74 2.08 9.27 -22.62
N ALA A 75 2.14 9.76 -23.86
CA ALA A 75 1.81 11.15 -24.16
C ALA A 75 0.31 11.36 -23.93
N CYS A 76 -0.04 12.06 -22.86
CA CYS A 76 -1.43 12.38 -22.56
C CYS A 76 -1.88 13.53 -23.47
N GLY A 77 -2.66 13.19 -24.49
CA GLY A 77 -3.14 14.14 -25.49
C GLY A 77 -4.21 15.05 -24.92
N GLY A 78 -3.85 16.29 -24.57
CA GLY A 78 -4.81 17.34 -24.26
C GLY A 78 -5.59 17.77 -25.51
N SER A 79 -6.62 17.02 -25.89
CA SER A 79 -7.65 17.49 -26.82
C SER A 79 -8.71 18.25 -26.04
N GLY A 80 -8.32 19.40 -25.49
CA GLY A 80 -9.16 20.27 -24.69
C GLY A 80 -8.74 21.72 -24.88
N ARG A 81 -9.02 22.27 -26.08
CA ARG A 81 -9.18 23.70 -26.36
C ARG A 81 -10.38 23.87 -27.26
#